data_AF-J9Z8E8-F1
#
_entry.id   AF-J9Z8E8-F1
#
_cell.length_a   1.000
_cell.length_b   1.000
_cell.length_c   1.000
_cell.angle_alpha   90.00
_cell.angle_beta   90.00
_cell.angle_gamma   90.00
#
_symmetry.space_group_name_H-M   'P 1'
#
loop_
_entity.id
_entity.type
_entity.pdbx_description
1 polymer ?
#
loop_
_entity_poly.entity_id
_entity_poly.type
_entity_poly.pdbx_seq_one_letter_code
_entity_poly.pdbx_strand_id
1 'polypeptide(L)'
;MTAVPDSRLPGGNHASPPRWVDVKQRVPSDALDAPALIQRLKHAKKNVEYADFVIARNGDPEIGEQEFRRLLERLPPAPHVRKERVPFQPSWMDAEGRYYQLLWDKGNSLRLLRDDGILGECSRTDFEALFRPLPAGTGFSHDESGESEQDLLKK
;
A
#
# COMPACT_ATOMS: atom_id res chain seq x y z
N MET A 1 -40.95 -44.94 9.31
CA MET A 1 -41.08 -43.65 8.61
C MET A 1 -41.17 -42.57 9.67
N THR A 2 -40.06 -41.87 9.92
CA THR A 2 -39.99 -40.79 10.90
C THR A 2 -39.18 -39.69 10.24
N ALA A 3 -39.84 -38.58 9.94
CA ALA A 3 -39.25 -37.43 9.27
C ALA A 3 -38.24 -36.76 10.20
N VAL A 4 -37.00 -36.60 9.72
CA VAL A 4 -35.98 -35.78 10.37
C VAL A 4 -36.14 -34.36 9.82
N PRO A 5 -36.37 -33.32 10.64
CA PRO A 5 -36.47 -31.97 10.13
C PRO A 5 -35.10 -31.45 9.69
N ASP A 6 -35.03 -31.14 8.40
CA ASP A 6 -33.96 -30.43 7.71
C ASP A 6 -33.72 -29.07 8.40
N SER A 7 -32.68 -29.00 9.22
CA SER A 7 -32.25 -27.75 9.87
C SER A 7 -31.35 -26.97 8.92
N ARG A 8 -31.90 -26.50 7.79
CA ARG A 8 -31.29 -25.41 7.02
C ARG A 8 -31.54 -24.10 7.76
N LEU A 9 -30.54 -23.66 8.52
CA LEU A 9 -30.46 -22.27 8.93
C LEU A 9 -30.09 -21.43 7.69
N PRO A 10 -30.91 -20.46 7.25
CA PRO A 10 -30.51 -19.50 6.25
C PRO A 10 -29.77 -18.35 6.95
N GLY A 11 -28.65 -17.90 6.39
CA GLY A 11 -27.99 -16.68 6.84
C GLY A 11 -26.69 -16.88 7.60
N GLY A 12 -25.81 -17.75 7.09
CA GLY A 12 -24.38 -17.53 7.32
C GLY A 12 -24.00 -16.25 6.59
N ASN A 13 -23.81 -15.14 7.32
CA ASN A 13 -23.05 -14.00 6.85
C ASN A 13 -21.65 -14.51 6.51
N HIS A 14 -21.46 -14.97 5.27
CA HIS A 14 -20.14 -15.22 4.71
C HIS A 14 -19.50 -13.85 4.46
N ALA A 15 -19.13 -13.16 5.55
CA ALA A 15 -18.13 -12.11 5.46
C ALA A 15 -16.90 -12.80 4.87
N SER A 16 -16.65 -12.55 3.58
CA SER A 16 -15.47 -13.07 2.91
C SER A 16 -14.25 -12.69 3.77
N PRO A 17 -13.28 -13.60 3.98
CA PRO A 17 -12.11 -13.29 4.76
C PRO A 17 -11.45 -12.02 4.21
N PRO A 18 -10.98 -11.09 5.07
CA PRO A 18 -10.41 -9.85 4.60
C PRO A 18 -9.25 -10.16 3.65
N ARG A 19 -9.31 -9.59 2.44
CA ARG A 19 -8.19 -9.65 1.50
C ARG A 19 -7.03 -8.89 2.15
N TRP A 20 -5.81 -9.39 2.04
CA TRP A 20 -4.64 -8.68 2.53
C TRP A 20 -3.95 -7.97 1.38
N VAL A 21 -3.59 -6.70 1.56
CA VAL A 21 -2.83 -5.94 0.57
C VAL A 21 -1.54 -5.41 1.19
N ASP A 22 -0.48 -5.37 0.39
CA ASP A 22 0.82 -4.83 0.80
C ASP A 22 0.86 -3.33 0.49
N VAL A 23 0.85 -2.52 1.53
CA VAL A 23 0.99 -1.06 1.42
C VAL A 23 2.46 -0.69 1.52
N LYS A 24 2.95 0.04 0.51
CA LYS A 24 4.29 0.63 0.53
C LYS A 24 4.20 2.06 1.02
N GLN A 25 4.75 2.33 2.20
CA GLN A 25 4.84 3.67 2.75
C GLN A 25 6.28 4.17 2.73
N ARG A 26 6.48 5.42 2.32
CA ARG A 26 7.79 6.07 2.41
C ARG A 26 8.10 6.31 3.89
N VAL A 27 9.24 5.84 4.37
CA VAL A 27 9.69 6.18 5.73
C VAL A 27 9.97 7.69 5.77
N PRO A 28 9.51 8.47 6.75
CA PRO A 28 9.83 9.89 6.84
C PRO A 28 11.35 10.16 6.80
N SER A 29 11.79 11.28 6.22
CA SER A 29 13.22 11.57 6.05
C SER A 29 13.94 11.81 7.38
N ASP A 30 13.25 12.41 8.35
CA ASP A 30 13.66 12.60 9.74
C ASP A 30 13.86 11.27 10.48
N ALA A 31 13.08 10.25 10.14
CA ALA A 31 13.21 8.91 10.71
C ALA A 31 14.33 8.05 10.08
N LEU A 32 14.97 8.52 9.01
CA LEU A 32 16.13 7.85 8.43
C LEU A 32 17.43 8.35 9.07
N ASP A 33 18.43 7.50 9.14
CA ASP A 33 19.80 7.91 9.40
C ASP A 33 20.44 8.54 8.15
N ALA A 34 21.56 9.25 8.32
CA ALA A 34 22.29 9.88 7.22
C ALA A 34 22.54 8.93 6.03
N PRO A 35 23.07 7.70 6.23
CA PRO A 35 23.26 6.75 5.15
C PRO A 35 21.98 6.45 4.38
N ALA A 36 20.89 6.06 5.05
CA ALA A 36 19.65 5.73 4.38
C ALA A 36 19.04 6.94 3.64
N LEU A 37 19.15 8.13 4.21
CA LEU A 37 18.65 9.34 3.55
C LEU A 37 19.43 9.63 2.27
N ILE A 38 20.76 9.48 2.29
CA ILE A 38 21.61 9.60 1.09
C ILE A 38 21.22 8.58 0.02
N GLN A 39 21.04 7.31 0.40
CA GLN A 39 20.60 6.25 -0.53
C GLN A 39 19.26 6.58 -1.18
N ARG A 40 18.32 7.16 -0.41
CA ARG A 40 17.04 7.62 -0.94
C ARG A 40 17.18 8.78 -1.90
N LEU A 41 18.01 9.77 -1.57
CA LEU A 41 18.26 10.89 -2.48
C LEU A 41 18.88 10.38 -3.78
N LYS A 42 19.83 9.43 -3.73
CA LYS A 42 20.42 8.79 -4.92
C LYS A 42 19.39 8.03 -5.75
N HIS A 43 18.40 7.41 -5.11
CA HIS A 43 17.32 6.73 -5.82
C HIS A 43 16.38 7.73 -6.52
N ALA A 44 16.13 8.90 -5.92
CA ALA A 44 15.21 9.91 -6.45
C ALA A 44 15.84 10.82 -7.51
N LYS A 45 17.15 11.08 -7.43
CA LYS A 45 17.86 12.07 -8.26
C LYS A 45 19.22 11.52 -8.69
N LYS A 46 19.57 11.68 -9.97
CA LYS A 46 20.85 11.21 -10.53
C LYS A 46 22.06 11.95 -9.94
N ASN A 47 21.97 13.26 -9.77
CA ASN A 47 23.04 14.11 -9.25
C ASN A 47 22.60 14.72 -7.91
N VAL A 48 22.91 14.02 -6.82
CA VAL A 48 22.60 14.50 -5.46
C VAL A 48 23.74 15.37 -4.97
N GLU A 49 23.41 16.54 -4.46
CA GLU A 49 24.36 17.47 -3.84
C GLU A 49 24.09 17.58 -2.33
N TYR A 50 25.08 18.09 -1.58
CA TYR A 50 24.94 18.26 -0.14
C TYR A 50 23.74 19.17 0.22
N ALA A 51 23.43 20.18 -0.60
CA ALA A 51 22.26 21.02 -0.42
C ALA A 51 20.94 20.23 -0.41
N ASP A 52 20.81 19.17 -1.23
CA ASP A 52 19.62 18.30 -1.22
C ASP A 52 19.48 17.58 0.12
N PHE A 53 20.60 17.18 0.73
CA PHE A 53 20.62 16.55 2.05
C PHE A 53 20.25 17.54 3.16
N VAL A 54 20.77 18.76 3.11
CA VAL A 54 20.41 19.83 4.06
C VAL A 54 18.91 20.14 3.98
N ILE A 55 18.35 20.26 2.78
CA ILE A 55 16.90 20.47 2.59
C ILE A 55 16.11 19.29 3.18
N ALA A 56 16.53 18.05 2.92
CA ALA A 56 15.86 16.86 3.45
C ALA A 56 15.93 16.74 4.98
N ARG A 57 16.90 17.43 5.61
CA ARG A 57 17.06 17.58 7.07
C ARG A 57 16.46 18.86 7.64
N ASN A 58 15.66 19.58 6.87
CA ASN A 58 15.06 20.86 7.28
C ASN A 58 16.10 21.88 7.76
N GLY A 59 17.32 21.86 7.19
CA GLY A 59 18.39 22.79 7.52
C GLY A 59 19.36 22.33 8.61
N ASP A 60 19.10 21.22 9.30
CA ASP A 60 19.92 20.75 10.44
C ASP A 60 20.55 19.37 10.18
N PRO A 61 21.62 19.29 9.37
CA PRO A 61 22.29 18.03 9.05
C PRO A 61 23.20 17.55 10.19
N GLU A 62 23.10 16.27 10.51
CA GLU A 62 23.93 15.64 11.53
C GLU A 62 25.36 15.30 11.06
N ILE A 63 25.61 15.32 9.76
CA ILE A 63 26.92 15.12 9.13
C ILE A 63 27.30 16.29 8.24
N GLY A 64 28.60 16.60 8.17
CA GLY A 64 29.14 17.63 7.29
C GLY A 64 29.30 17.18 5.84
N GLU A 65 29.58 18.13 4.95
CA GLU A 65 29.69 17.90 3.49
C GLU A 65 30.74 16.84 3.11
N GLN A 66 31.89 16.81 3.78
CA GLN A 66 32.95 15.86 3.47
C GLN A 66 32.52 14.41 3.72
N GLU A 67 31.87 14.13 4.85
CA GLU A 67 31.35 12.80 5.16
C GLU A 67 30.17 12.45 4.26
N PHE A 68 29.31 13.42 3.93
CA PHE A 68 28.25 13.23 2.95
C PHE A 68 28.81 12.77 1.60
N ARG A 69 29.83 13.44 1.04
CA ARG A 69 30.43 13.04 -0.25
C ARG A 69 31.01 11.63 -0.20
N ARG A 70 31.70 11.29 0.89
CA ARG A 70 32.25 9.94 1.11
C ARG A 70 31.16 8.87 1.12
N LEU A 71 30.05 9.13 1.82
CA LEU A 71 28.90 8.22 1.85
C LEU A 71 28.18 8.15 0.50
N LEU A 72 28.05 9.29 -0.20
CA LEU A 72 27.41 9.39 -1.50
C LEU A 72 28.11 8.51 -2.55
N GLU A 73 29.44 8.46 -2.55
CA GLU A 73 30.20 7.60 -3.47
C GLU A 73 30.02 6.11 -3.18
N ARG A 74 30.00 5.74 -1.89
CA ARG A 74 30.01 4.34 -1.44
C ARG A 74 28.63 3.66 -1.48
N LEU A 75 27.57 4.38 -1.15
CA LEU A 75 26.27 3.77 -0.86
C LEU A 75 25.44 3.53 -2.13
N PRO A 76 24.81 2.36 -2.31
CA PRO A 76 23.92 2.11 -3.45
C PRO A 76 22.58 2.87 -3.29
N PRO A 77 21.91 3.25 -4.39
CA PRO A 77 20.58 3.87 -4.31
C PRO A 77 19.54 2.89 -3.72
N ALA A 78 18.69 3.38 -2.80
CA ALA A 78 17.62 2.58 -2.22
C ALA A 78 16.42 3.48 -1.85
N PRO A 79 15.16 3.07 -2.07
CA PRO A 79 13.99 3.92 -1.85
C PRO A 79 13.61 4.11 -0.36
N HIS A 80 14.03 3.18 0.51
CA HIS A 80 13.66 3.13 1.93
C HIS A 80 12.15 3.25 2.17
N VAL A 81 11.41 2.27 1.65
CA VAL A 81 9.98 2.12 1.88
C VAL A 81 9.75 1.03 2.92
N ARG A 82 8.81 1.26 3.84
CA ARG A 82 8.27 0.23 4.71
C ARG A 82 7.13 -0.48 3.98
N LYS A 83 7.12 -1.80 4.03
CA LYS A 83 5.97 -2.60 3.60
C LYS A 83 5.17 -2.97 4.83
N GLU A 84 3.86 -2.76 4.75
CA GLU A 84 2.92 -3.14 5.79
C GLU A 84 1.77 -3.92 5.13
N ARG A 85 1.44 -5.07 5.71
CA ARG A 85 0.33 -5.89 5.22
C ARG A 85 -0.91 -5.54 6.02
N VAL A 86 -1.91 -4.97 5.35
CA VAL A 86 -3.12 -4.47 6.00
C VAL A 86 -4.36 -5.22 5.52
N PRO A 87 -5.38 -5.39 6.38
CA PRO A 87 -6.65 -5.93 5.95
C PRO A 87 -7.33 -4.94 4.99
N PHE A 88 -7.79 -5.46 3.87
CA PHE A 88 -8.48 -4.74 2.82
C PHE A 88 -9.94 -5.16 2.76
N GLN A 89 -10.82 -4.21 3.00
CA GLN A 89 -12.27 -4.37 2.94
C GLN A 89 -12.83 -3.30 2.01
N PRO A 90 -12.96 -3.61 0.71
CA PRO A 90 -13.43 -2.62 -0.25
C PRO A 90 -14.89 -2.28 0.03
N SER A 91 -15.20 -1.00 -0.08
CA SER A 91 -16.56 -0.47 0.02
C SER A 91 -16.97 0.37 -1.19
N TRP A 92 -16.02 0.63 -2.09
CA TRP A 92 -16.19 1.51 -3.25
C TRP A 92 -15.51 0.95 -4.49
N MET A 93 -15.98 1.39 -5.66
CA MET A 93 -15.40 1.09 -6.97
C MET A 93 -15.33 2.35 -7.83
N ASP A 94 -14.26 2.51 -8.61
CA ASP A 94 -14.15 3.57 -9.63
C ASP A 94 -14.72 3.15 -11.00
N ALA A 95 -14.72 4.07 -11.97
CA ALA A 95 -15.19 3.79 -13.33
C ALA A 95 -14.34 2.76 -14.10
N GLU A 96 -13.10 2.53 -13.67
CA GLU A 96 -12.18 1.53 -14.24
C GLU A 96 -12.37 0.14 -13.60
N GLY A 97 -13.31 0.00 -12.66
CA GLY A 97 -13.59 -1.26 -11.97
C GLY A 97 -12.61 -1.58 -10.84
N ARG A 98 -11.79 -0.62 -10.41
CA ARG A 98 -10.85 -0.82 -9.30
C ARG A 98 -11.54 -0.64 -7.97
N TYR A 99 -11.11 -1.41 -6.98
CA TYR A 99 -11.74 -1.44 -5.67
C TYR A 99 -11.00 -0.57 -4.66
N TYR A 100 -11.77 0.13 -3.83
CA TYR A 100 -11.24 1.05 -2.83
C TYR A 100 -11.89 0.83 -1.47
N GLN A 101 -11.09 0.97 -0.43
CA GLN A 101 -11.49 1.07 0.96
C GLN A 101 -11.29 2.51 1.43
N LEU A 102 -12.33 3.11 1.99
CA LEU A 102 -12.22 4.39 2.68
C LEU A 102 -11.56 4.19 4.05
N LEU A 103 -10.41 4.83 4.28
CA LEU A 103 -9.64 4.69 5.52
C LEU A 103 -10.01 5.76 6.56
N TRP A 104 -10.20 6.99 6.12
CA TRP A 104 -10.63 8.12 6.98
C TRP A 104 -11.30 9.21 6.15
N ASP A 105 -12.08 10.03 6.84
CA ASP A 105 -12.75 11.22 6.34
C ASP A 105 -12.45 12.37 7.29
N LYS A 106 -11.74 13.40 6.81
CA LYS A 106 -11.42 14.59 7.60
C LYS A 106 -11.74 15.85 6.82
N GLY A 107 -12.92 16.40 7.07
CA GLY A 107 -13.40 17.62 6.43
C GLY A 107 -13.63 17.39 4.93
N ASN A 108 -12.83 18.05 4.09
CA ASN A 108 -12.91 17.90 2.63
C ASN A 108 -11.84 16.95 2.05
N SER A 109 -11.07 16.23 2.88
CA SER A 109 -10.08 15.26 2.41
C SER A 109 -10.43 13.85 2.86
N LEU A 110 -10.49 12.94 1.88
CA LEU A 110 -10.73 11.52 2.06
C LEU A 110 -9.47 10.76 1.66
N ARG A 111 -9.06 9.76 2.45
CA ARG A 111 -7.97 8.84 2.04
C ARG A 111 -8.52 7.47 1.77
N LEU A 112 -8.06 6.94 0.66
CA LEU A 112 -8.48 5.68 0.09
C LEU A 112 -7.29 4.75 0.04
N LEU A 113 -7.55 3.47 0.30
CA LEU A 113 -6.66 2.37 -0.04
C LEU A 113 -7.25 1.67 -1.26
N ARG A 114 -6.44 1.47 -2.30
CA ARG A 114 -6.80 0.67 -3.46
C ARG A 114 -6.37 -0.78 -3.27
N ASP A 115 -6.99 -1.69 -4.02
CA ASP A 115 -6.77 -3.14 -3.90
C ASP A 115 -5.38 -3.63 -4.32
N ASP A 116 -4.58 -2.78 -4.97
CA ASP A 116 -3.15 -3.00 -5.24
C ASP A 116 -2.21 -2.40 -4.17
N GLY A 117 -2.75 -1.89 -3.06
CA GLY A 117 -1.98 -1.34 -1.95
C GLY A 117 -1.58 0.12 -2.09
N ILE A 118 -2.07 0.82 -3.12
CA ILE A 118 -1.83 2.26 -3.29
C ILE A 118 -2.74 3.07 -2.37
N LEU A 119 -2.12 4.01 -1.64
CA LEU A 119 -2.82 5.03 -0.87
C LEU A 119 -2.98 6.28 -1.72
N GLY A 120 -4.21 6.81 -1.75
CA GLY A 120 -4.53 8.06 -2.42
C GLY A 120 -5.35 8.97 -1.52
N GLU A 121 -5.36 10.26 -1.85
CA GLU A 121 -6.22 11.26 -1.23
C GLU A 121 -7.03 11.96 -2.33
N CYS A 122 -8.30 12.24 -2.05
CA CYS A 122 -9.18 12.97 -2.95
C CYS A 122 -10.13 13.87 -2.17
N SER A 123 -10.69 14.87 -2.83
CA SER A 123 -11.71 15.71 -2.22
C SER A 123 -13.03 14.96 -2.06
N ARG A 124 -13.92 15.44 -1.18
CA ARG A 124 -15.26 14.85 -1.06
C ARG A 124 -16.05 14.93 -2.36
N THR A 125 -15.97 16.06 -3.04
CA THR A 125 -16.64 16.28 -4.32
C THR A 125 -16.14 15.31 -5.40
N ASP A 126 -14.82 15.11 -5.50
CA ASP A 126 -14.25 14.15 -6.45
C ASP A 126 -14.65 12.72 -6.09
N PHE A 127 -14.70 12.42 -4.79
CA PHE A 127 -15.08 11.09 -4.33
C PHE A 127 -16.53 10.75 -4.72
N GLU A 128 -17.46 11.66 -4.50
CA GLU A 128 -18.87 11.48 -4.87
C GLU A 128 -19.08 11.41 -6.38
N ALA A 129 -18.23 12.07 -7.17
CA ALA A 129 -18.29 12.07 -8.63
C ALA A 129 -17.67 10.81 -9.27
N LEU A 130 -16.59 10.29 -8.69
CA LEU A 130 -15.75 9.27 -9.33
C LEU A 130 -15.98 7.86 -8.80
N PHE A 131 -16.58 7.71 -7.61
CA PHE A 131 -16.69 6.42 -6.93
C PHE A 131 -18.15 6.04 -6.69
N ARG A 132 -18.43 4.73 -6.77
CA ARG A 132 -19.74 4.14 -6.50
C ARG A 132 -19.64 3.17 -5.34
N PRO A 133 -20.62 3.15 -4.42
CA PRO A 133 -20.63 2.19 -3.32
C PRO A 133 -20.81 0.77 -3.87
N LEU A 134 -20.10 -0.19 -3.28
CA LEU A 134 -20.30 -1.60 -3.59
C LEU A 134 -21.64 -2.09 -3.01
N PRO A 135 -22.36 -2.97 -3.70
CA PRO A 135 -23.56 -3.57 -3.15
C PRO A 135 -23.23 -4.39 -1.90
N ALA A 136 -24.09 -4.30 -0.88
CA ALA A 136 -23.95 -5.08 0.35
C ALA A 136 -23.93 -6.58 0.02
N GLY A 137 -22.88 -7.29 0.43
CA GLY A 137 -22.72 -8.72 0.14
C GLY A 137 -21.93 -9.04 -1.12
N THR A 138 -21.14 -8.09 -1.67
CA THR A 138 -20.13 -8.39 -2.71
C THR A 138 -19.03 -9.27 -2.10
N GLY A 139 -19.31 -10.56 -1.98
CA GLY A 139 -18.31 -11.57 -1.64
C GLY A 139 -17.41 -11.76 -2.85
N PHE A 140 -16.12 -11.51 -2.67
CA PHE A 140 -15.14 -11.83 -3.71
C PHE A 140 -14.83 -13.31 -3.63
N SER A 141 -15.35 -14.07 -4.59
CA SER A 141 -14.92 -15.45 -4.83
C SER A 141 -13.45 -15.42 -5.22
N HIS A 142 -12.62 -16.08 -4.42
CA HIS A 142 -11.24 -16.36 -4.76
C HIS A 142 -11.24 -17.36 -5.91
N ASP A 143 -10.84 -16.93 -7.12
CA ASP A 143 -10.53 -17.86 -8.20
C ASP A 143 -9.11 -18.38 -7.94
N GLU A 144 -9.02 -19.47 -7.17
CA GLU A 144 -7.79 -20.22 -6.98
C GLU A 144 -7.52 -21.04 -8.25
N SER A 145 -7.21 -20.38 -9.36
CA SER A 145 -6.58 -21.04 -10.50
C SER A 145 -5.09 -21.23 -10.20
N GLY A 146 -4.82 -22.13 -9.25
CA GLY A 146 -3.52 -22.71 -9.03
C GLY A 146 -3.25 -23.80 -10.07
N GLU A 147 -2.64 -23.44 -11.19
CA GLU A 147 -1.91 -24.44 -11.99
C GLU A 147 -0.48 -24.53 -11.45
N SER A 148 -0.23 -25.67 -10.83
CA SER A 148 1.04 -26.10 -10.28
C SER A 148 2.01 -26.43 -11.43
N GLU A 149 2.98 -25.57 -11.71
CA GLU A 149 4.23 -25.99 -12.36
C GLU A 149 5.19 -26.56 -11.30
N GLN A 150 4.90 -27.78 -10.86
CA GLN A 150 5.89 -28.68 -10.29
C GLN A 150 5.71 -30.07 -10.88
N ASP A 151 6.17 -30.27 -12.12
CA ASP A 151 6.67 -31.57 -12.54
C ASP A 151 7.56 -31.41 -13.79
N LEU A 152 8.87 -31.21 -13.58
CA LEU A 152 9.88 -31.75 -14.51
C LEU A 152 11.28 -31.73 -13.88
N LEU A 153 11.50 -32.55 -12.86
CA LEU A 153 12.85 -33.02 -12.58
C LEU A 153 12.83 -34.36 -11.81
N LYS A 154 12.54 -35.44 -12.53
CA LYS A 154 12.95 -36.78 -12.11
C LYS A 154 13.48 -37.58 -13.31
N LYS A 155 14.81 -37.69 -13.31
CA LYS A 155 15.66 -38.78 -13.78
C LYS A 155 15.73 -39.08 -15.27
#